data_AF-A0A536T8T6-F1
#
_entry.id   AF-A0A536T8T6-F1
#
_cell.length_a   1.000
_cell.length_b   1.000
_cell.length_c   1.000
_cell.angle_alpha   90.00
_cell.angle_beta   90.00
_cell.angle_gamma   90.00
#
_symmetry.space_group_name_H-M   'P 1'
#
loop_
_entity.id
_entity.type
_entity.pdbx_description
1 polymer ?
#
loop_
_entity_poly.entity_id
_entity_poly.type
_entity_poly.pdbx_seq_one_letter_code
_entity_poly.pdbx_strand_id
1 'polypeptide(L)'
;MPGKSGSISDIFADVLLNEVIAKAEYHVDMHAGDLGEILYAFGGYPITGDADRDRRGEALARLYTPRLIALYREASKLPPAAGSIVLEATRRGVVSILAESGGNGTLEEADVEVHL
;
A
#
# COMPACT_ATOMS: atom_id res chain seq x y z
N MET A 1 -3.39 -24.04 -9.43
CA MET A 1 -3.68 -23.01 -10.46
C MET A 1 -4.12 -21.77 -9.70
N PRO A 2 -3.60 -20.57 -10.01
CA PRO A 2 -4.14 -19.33 -9.44
C PRO A 2 -5.65 -19.25 -9.74
N GLY A 3 -6.46 -18.77 -8.79
CA GLY A 3 -7.87 -18.44 -9.03
C GLY A 3 -8.93 -19.57 -9.06
N LYS A 4 -8.78 -20.71 -8.39
CA LYS A 4 -9.84 -21.76 -8.39
C LYS A 4 -10.55 -21.90 -7.04
N SER A 5 -11.72 -21.27 -6.92
CA SER A 5 -12.71 -21.28 -5.83
C SER A 5 -12.44 -20.31 -4.66
N GLY A 6 -13.42 -19.43 -4.40
CA GLY A 6 -13.38 -18.36 -3.40
C GLY A 6 -14.52 -17.38 -3.62
N SER A 7 -14.63 -16.36 -2.76
CA SER A 7 -15.52 -15.22 -2.97
C SER A 7 -15.08 -14.37 -4.17
N ILE A 8 -15.93 -13.43 -4.59
CA ILE A 8 -15.57 -12.47 -5.65
C ILE A 8 -14.29 -11.70 -5.28
N SER A 9 -14.13 -11.33 -4.00
CA SER A 9 -12.96 -10.63 -3.50
C SER A 9 -11.68 -11.47 -3.60
N ASP A 10 -11.76 -12.77 -3.31
CA ASP A 10 -10.61 -13.67 -3.41
C ASP A 10 -10.13 -13.80 -4.85
N ILE A 11 -11.06 -13.93 -5.79
CA ILE A 11 -10.77 -14.00 -7.23
C ILE A 11 -10.15 -12.67 -7.70
N PHE A 12 -10.71 -11.54 -7.29
CA PHE A 12 -10.21 -10.23 -7.68
C PHE A 12 -8.80 -9.97 -7.13
N ALA A 13 -8.55 -10.28 -5.86
CA ALA A 13 -7.24 -10.12 -5.25
C ALA A 13 -6.17 -10.98 -5.96
N ASP A 14 -6.50 -12.23 -6.31
CA ASP A 14 -5.59 -13.12 -7.04
C ASP A 14 -5.23 -12.58 -8.43
N VAL A 15 -6.22 -12.12 -9.19
CA VAL A 15 -6.00 -11.55 -10.53
C VAL A 15 -5.24 -10.24 -10.44
N LEU A 16 -5.66 -9.31 -9.59
CA LEU A 16 -5.01 -8.00 -9.45
C LEU A 16 -3.55 -8.16 -9.05
N LEU A 17 -3.26 -9.01 -8.07
CA LEU A 17 -1.92 -9.22 -7.57
C LEU A 17 -1.01 -9.90 -8.59
N ASN A 18 -1.45 -10.99 -9.21
CA ASN A 18 -0.57 -11.83 -10.04
C ASN A 18 -0.54 -11.39 -11.51
N GLU A 19 -1.63 -10.81 -12.04
CA GLU A 19 -1.72 -10.44 -13.45
C GLU A 19 -1.47 -8.96 -13.73
N VAL A 20 -1.54 -8.10 -12.71
CA VAL A 20 -1.31 -6.66 -12.85
C VAL A 20 -0.12 -6.21 -12.00
N ILE A 21 -0.23 -6.29 -10.68
CA ILE A 21 0.78 -5.69 -9.77
C ILE A 21 2.12 -6.41 -9.86
N ALA A 22 2.15 -7.74 -9.96
CA ALA A 22 3.40 -8.51 -10.07
C ALA A 22 4.23 -8.20 -11.32
N LYS A 23 3.66 -7.49 -12.31
CA LYS A 23 4.37 -7.05 -13.53
C LYS A 23 4.95 -5.64 -13.40
N ALA A 24 4.65 -4.93 -12.31
CA ALA A 24 5.15 -3.59 -12.04
C ALA A 24 6.47 -3.64 -11.25
N GLU A 25 7.28 -2.59 -11.40
CA GLU A 25 8.46 -2.37 -10.56
C GLU A 25 8.09 -1.63 -9.26
N TYR A 26 7.12 -0.72 -9.36
CA TYR A 26 6.61 0.10 -8.27
C TYR A 26 5.08 0.01 -8.22
N HIS A 27 4.52 0.05 -7.01
CA HIS A 27 3.08 0.03 -6.76
C HIS A 27 2.73 1.00 -5.62
N VAL A 28 1.67 1.79 -5.81
CA VAL A 28 1.13 2.70 -4.80
C VAL A 28 -0.32 2.32 -4.57
N ASP A 29 -0.63 1.86 -3.37
CA ASP A 29 -1.97 1.54 -2.93
C ASP A 29 -2.57 2.78 -2.25
N MET A 30 -3.47 3.49 -2.93
CA MET A 30 -4.03 4.77 -2.49
C MET A 30 -5.31 4.57 -1.68
N HIS A 31 -5.30 5.06 -0.45
CA HIS A 31 -6.32 4.92 0.56
C HIS A 31 -6.66 6.28 1.17
N ALA A 32 -7.76 6.29 1.91
CA ALA A 32 -8.22 7.38 2.75
C ALA A 32 -8.86 6.78 4.00
N GLY A 33 -8.98 7.57 5.07
CA GLY A 33 -9.70 7.12 6.27
C GLY A 33 -11.14 6.68 5.98
N ASP A 34 -11.58 5.62 6.64
CA ASP A 34 -12.97 5.13 6.55
C ASP A 34 -13.98 6.13 7.17
N LEU A 35 -15.28 5.77 7.17
CA LEU A 35 -16.40 6.61 7.62
C LEU A 35 -16.27 7.23 9.03
N GLY A 36 -15.39 6.72 9.88
CA GLY A 36 -15.14 7.24 11.23
C GLY A 36 -13.67 7.57 11.51
N GLU A 37 -12.84 7.62 10.47
CA GLU A 37 -11.40 7.82 10.57
C GLU A 37 -10.98 9.05 9.75
N ILE A 38 -10.13 9.89 10.34
CA ILE A 38 -9.49 11.02 9.66
C ILE A 38 -7.99 10.78 9.76
N LEU A 39 -7.33 10.67 8.61
CA LEU A 39 -5.91 10.41 8.53
C LEU A 39 -5.18 11.65 8.07
N TYR A 40 -4.05 11.94 8.72
CA TYR A 40 -3.07 12.83 8.13
C TYR A 40 -2.46 12.15 6.90
N ALA A 41 -2.06 12.95 5.90
CA ALA A 41 -1.34 12.42 4.75
C ALA A 41 -0.05 11.70 5.18
N PHE A 42 0.03 10.38 4.93
CA PHE A 42 1.23 9.59 5.22
C PHE A 42 1.49 8.47 4.21
N GLY A 43 2.76 8.13 4.07
CA GLY A 43 3.24 7.05 3.22
C GLY A 43 3.73 5.89 4.08
N GLY A 44 3.49 4.66 3.65
CA GLY A 44 3.83 3.48 4.41
C GLY A 44 4.57 2.44 3.58
N TYR A 45 5.67 1.88 4.09
CA TYR A 45 6.38 0.82 3.37
C TYR A 45 6.87 -0.31 4.28
N PRO A 46 6.82 -1.58 3.82
CA PRO A 46 7.31 -2.72 4.57
C PRO A 46 8.84 -2.80 4.55
N ILE A 47 9.43 -3.13 5.70
CA ILE A 47 10.83 -3.51 5.88
C ILE A 47 10.96 -5.00 5.60
N THR A 48 11.76 -5.32 4.61
CA THR A 48 11.89 -6.66 4.02
C THR A 48 13.16 -7.39 4.46
N GLY A 49 14.16 -6.64 4.94
CA GLY A 49 15.51 -7.15 5.19
C GLY A 49 16.41 -7.15 3.95
N ASP A 50 15.87 -6.79 2.78
CA ASP A 50 16.64 -6.48 1.57
C ASP A 50 16.95 -4.97 1.54
N ALA A 51 18.22 -4.63 1.76
CA ALA A 51 18.64 -3.24 1.92
C ALA A 51 18.38 -2.35 0.70
N ASP A 52 18.45 -2.89 -0.53
CA ASP A 52 18.14 -2.09 -1.73
C ASP A 52 16.63 -1.83 -1.83
N ARG A 53 15.82 -2.85 -1.57
CA ARG A 53 14.36 -2.73 -1.63
C ARG A 53 13.83 -1.81 -0.55
N ASP A 54 14.34 -1.93 0.68
CA ASP A 54 13.95 -1.07 1.81
C ASP A 54 14.29 0.40 1.51
N ARG A 55 15.49 0.67 0.95
CA ARG A 55 15.90 2.01 0.52
C ARG A 55 14.99 2.57 -0.58
N ARG A 56 14.58 1.74 -1.54
CA ARG A 56 13.67 2.15 -2.63
C ARG A 56 12.24 2.38 -2.13
N GLY A 57 11.76 1.56 -1.20
CA GLY A 57 10.47 1.74 -0.54
C GLY A 57 10.42 3.05 0.24
N GLU A 58 11.48 3.35 0.99
CA GLU A 58 11.61 4.65 1.69
C GLU A 58 11.59 5.81 0.70
N ALA A 59 12.36 5.72 -0.38
CA ALA A 59 12.41 6.76 -1.40
C ALA A 59 11.03 7.01 -2.04
N LEU A 60 10.28 5.95 -2.36
CA LEU A 60 8.94 6.06 -2.91
C LEU A 60 7.95 6.68 -1.91
N ALA A 61 7.97 6.25 -0.64
CA ALA A 61 7.14 6.83 0.40
C ALA A 61 7.43 8.32 0.62
N ARG A 62 8.71 8.72 0.58
CA ARG A 62 9.15 10.13 0.67
C ARG A 62 8.71 10.98 -0.51
N LEU A 63 8.68 10.40 -1.71
CA LEU A 63 8.18 11.07 -2.91
C LEU A 63 6.67 11.30 -2.82
N TYR A 64 5.92 10.34 -2.29
CA TYR A 64 4.49 10.46 -2.08
C TYR A 64 4.15 11.51 -1.00
N THR A 65 4.76 11.41 0.18
CA THR A 65 4.60 12.44 1.22
C THR A 65 5.87 12.61 2.04
N PRO A 66 6.48 13.81 2.04
CA PRO A 66 7.71 14.04 2.77
C PRO A 66 7.48 14.23 4.28
N ARG A 67 6.22 14.32 4.74
CA ARG A 67 5.88 14.79 6.09
C ARG A 67 5.81 13.68 7.13
N LEU A 68 5.14 12.56 6.80
CA LEU A 68 4.91 11.47 7.73
C LEU A 68 5.08 10.14 7.02
N ILE A 69 5.97 9.30 7.54
CA ILE A 69 6.24 7.97 7.00
C ILE A 69 6.12 6.94 8.10
N ALA A 70 5.35 5.90 7.83
CA ALA A 70 5.19 4.76 8.71
C ALA A 70 6.04 3.59 8.23
N LEU A 71 6.77 2.97 9.16
CA LEU A 71 7.64 1.83 8.93
C LEU A 71 6.97 0.56 9.43
N TYR A 72 6.93 -0.47 8.60
CA TYR A 72 6.23 -1.71 8.92
C TYR A 72 7.18 -2.88 8.90
N ARG A 73 7.04 -3.77 9.89
CA ARG A 73 7.69 -5.08 9.88
C ARG A 73 6.57 -6.10 9.77
N GLU A 74 6.89 -7.31 9.32
CA GLU A 74 5.88 -8.36 9.17
C GLU A 74 5.15 -8.69 10.49
N ALA A 75 5.80 -8.50 11.64
CA ALA A 75 5.20 -8.63 12.96
C ALA A 75 4.43 -7.37 13.45
N SER A 76 4.38 -6.29 12.67
CA SER A 76 3.64 -5.08 13.02
C SER A 76 2.15 -5.38 13.07
N LYS A 77 1.48 -4.82 14.09
CA LYS A 77 0.01 -4.90 14.23
C LYS A 77 -0.72 -3.87 13.38
N LEU A 78 0.00 -2.92 12.78
CA LEU A 78 -0.55 -1.83 11.99
C LEU A 78 -0.33 -2.09 10.49
N PRO A 79 -1.28 -1.71 9.61
CA PRO A 79 -1.19 -1.92 8.17
C PRO A 79 -0.05 -1.16 7.52
N PRO A 80 0.63 -1.71 6.49
CA PRO A 80 0.35 -2.96 5.80
C PRO A 80 0.74 -4.20 6.61
N ALA A 81 -0.26 -4.96 7.01
CA ALA A 81 -0.14 -6.19 7.78
C ALA A 81 -0.22 -7.41 6.84
N ALA A 82 -0.06 -8.62 7.40
CA ALA A 82 -0.27 -9.87 6.67
C ALA A 82 -1.61 -9.89 5.92
N GLY A 83 -1.59 -10.21 4.63
CA GLY A 83 -2.77 -10.23 3.76
C GLY A 83 -3.10 -8.91 3.07
N SER A 84 -2.41 -7.80 3.39
CA SER A 84 -2.52 -6.56 2.61
C SER A 84 -1.87 -6.69 1.24
N ILE A 85 -2.43 -6.00 0.24
CA ILE A 85 -1.91 -6.04 -1.13
C ILE A 85 -0.49 -5.46 -1.22
N VAL A 86 -0.17 -4.46 -0.40
CA VAL A 86 1.18 -3.86 -0.32
C VAL A 86 2.22 -4.88 0.13
N LEU A 87 1.95 -5.65 1.19
CA LEU A 87 2.90 -6.66 1.67
C LEU A 87 3.01 -7.82 0.67
N GLU A 88 1.89 -8.25 0.08
CA GLU A 88 1.89 -9.33 -0.90
C GLU A 88 2.61 -8.97 -2.22
N ALA A 89 2.50 -7.72 -2.67
CA ALA A 89 3.26 -7.18 -3.79
C ALA A 89 4.76 -7.16 -3.45
N THR A 90 5.10 -6.72 -2.24
CA THR A 90 6.48 -6.68 -1.75
C THR A 90 7.13 -8.07 -1.70
N ARG A 91 6.38 -9.10 -1.28
CA ARG A 91 6.82 -10.50 -1.30
C ARG A 91 7.12 -11.02 -2.71
N ARG A 92 6.55 -10.40 -3.74
CA ARG A 92 6.80 -10.70 -5.17
C ARG A 92 7.92 -9.85 -5.78
N GLY A 93 8.58 -9.02 -4.98
CA GLY A 93 9.69 -8.19 -5.42
C GLY A 93 9.31 -6.79 -5.91
N VAL A 94 8.02 -6.43 -5.85
CA VAL A 94 7.55 -5.09 -6.22
C VAL A 94 7.86 -4.11 -5.09
N VAL A 95 8.35 -2.92 -5.40
CA VAL A 95 8.48 -1.85 -4.41
C VAL A 95 7.10 -1.23 -4.21
N SER A 96 6.45 -1.56 -3.09
CA SER A 96 5.06 -1.16 -2.84
C SER A 96 4.92 -0.27 -1.61
N ILE A 97 4.07 0.75 -1.71
CA ILE A 97 3.71 1.60 -0.57
C ILE A 97 2.19 1.66 -0.35
N LEU A 98 1.81 1.91 0.90
CA LEU A 98 0.51 2.43 1.30
C LEU A 98 0.56 3.97 1.23
N ALA A 99 -0.49 4.58 0.73
CA ALA A 99 -0.63 6.03 0.58
C ALA A 99 -1.97 6.45 1.17
N GLU A 100 -1.96 7.15 2.31
CA GLU A 100 -3.18 7.59 3.01
C GLU A 100 -3.34 9.10 2.90
N SER A 101 -4.55 9.58 2.60
CA SER A 101 -4.92 11.00 2.67
C SER A 101 -6.45 11.16 2.79
N GLY A 102 -6.90 12.03 3.68
CA GLY A 102 -8.32 12.32 3.89
C GLY A 102 -9.04 11.36 4.84
N GLY A 103 -10.38 11.35 4.78
CA GLY A 103 -11.17 10.43 5.57
C GLY A 103 -12.66 10.74 5.68
N ASN A 104 -13.32 10.15 6.68
CA ASN A 104 -14.70 10.41 7.10
C ASN A 104 -15.75 10.25 5.98
N GLY A 105 -15.44 9.46 4.94
CA GLY A 105 -16.29 9.30 3.76
C GLY A 105 -16.55 10.57 2.97
N THR A 106 -15.72 11.60 3.15
CA THR A 106 -15.80 12.88 2.42
C THR A 106 -14.79 12.92 1.29
N LEU A 107 -15.01 13.81 0.32
CA LEU A 107 -14.10 14.07 -0.79
C LEU A 107 -13.71 15.55 -0.74
N GLU A 108 -12.53 15.82 -0.21
CA GLU A 108 -11.97 17.17 -0.15
C GLU A 108 -10.85 17.31 -1.19
N GLU A 109 -10.86 18.40 -1.96
CA GLU A 109 -9.89 18.63 -3.03
C GLU A 109 -8.44 18.63 -2.52
N ALA A 110 -8.21 19.21 -1.34
CA ALA A 110 -6.91 19.22 -0.70
C ALA A 110 -6.37 17.83 -0.36
N ASP A 111 -7.24 16.86 -0.06
CA ASP A 111 -6.84 15.48 0.22
C ASP A 111 -6.51 14.73 -1.08
N VAL A 112 -7.22 15.04 -2.17
CA VAL A 112 -6.95 14.50 -3.52
C VAL A 112 -5.61 15.00 -4.06
N GLU A 113 -5.29 16.28 -3.87
CA GLU A 113 -4.04 16.90 -4.33
C GLU A 113 -2.78 16.23 -3.74
N VAL A 114 -2.90 15.55 -2.60
CA VAL A 114 -1.78 14.79 -2.00
C VAL A 114 -1.35 13.60 -2.88
N HIS A 115 -2.26 13.06 -3.70
CA HIS A 115 -1.98 11.89 -4.54
C HIS A 115 -1.42 12.22 -5.93
N LEU A 116 -1.28 13.50 -6.30
CA LEU A 116 -0.92 13.98 -7.64
C LEU A 116 0.53 14.50 -7.71
#